data_AF-A0A843RYW8-F1
#
_entry.id   AF-A0A843RYW8-F1
#
_cell.length_a   1.000
_cell.length_b   1.000
_cell.length_c   1.000
_cell.angle_alpha   90.00
_cell.angle_beta   90.00
_cell.angle_gamma   90.00
#
_symmetry.space_group_name_H-M   'P 1'
#
loop_
_entity.id
_entity.type
_entity.pdbx_description
1 polymer ?
#
loop_
_entity_poly.entity_id
_entity_poly.type
_entity_poly.pdbx_seq_one_letter_code
_entity_poly.pdbx_strand_id
1 'polypeptide(L)'
;MTWPSENRRGLVLITLLLAGAVSASGGAARNLQQSFDMQVPVPPSSVPVNGRPQLVYELHLTSFAPQPLHLQGLTVLDPQTNKTIAELHGDALTQQVAQPGAASADVDQLAIAAGARAVVYLELEPCE
;
A
#
# COMPACT_ATOMS: atom_id res chain seq x y z
N MET A 1 -50.70 -50.22 8.96
CA MET A 1 -49.94 -51.48 8.86
C MET A 1 -48.73 -51.36 9.77
N THR A 2 -48.55 -52.34 10.64
CA THR A 2 -47.67 -52.38 11.80
C THR A 2 -46.20 -52.74 11.45
N TRP A 3 -45.27 -52.18 12.23
CA TRP A 3 -43.84 -52.52 12.50
C TRP A 3 -43.42 -53.98 12.13
N PRO A 4 -42.14 -54.34 11.79
CA PRO A 4 -41.04 -54.17 12.75
C PRO A 4 -39.56 -54.13 12.31
N SER A 5 -38.75 -53.75 13.34
CA SER A 5 -37.37 -54.18 13.66
C SER A 5 -36.23 -53.75 12.71
N GLU A 6 -34.97 -53.59 13.11
CA GLU A 6 -34.24 -54.24 14.18
C GLU A 6 -32.94 -53.49 14.46
N ASN A 7 -32.65 -53.28 15.76
CA ASN A 7 -31.34 -52.85 16.23
C ASN A 7 -30.33 -53.96 15.97
N ARG A 8 -29.46 -53.82 14.96
CA ARG A 8 -28.31 -54.69 14.79
C ARG A 8 -27.05 -54.05 15.35
N ARG A 9 -26.72 -54.50 16.56
CA ARG A 9 -25.41 -54.46 17.20
C ARG A 9 -24.36 -54.93 16.19
N GLY A 10 -23.35 -54.12 15.92
CA GLY A 10 -22.32 -54.47 14.95
C GLY A 10 -21.07 -53.62 15.08
N LEU A 11 -20.15 -54.13 15.91
CA LEU A 11 -18.70 -53.95 15.86
C LEU A 11 -18.12 -52.52 15.93
N VAL A 12 -17.61 -52.22 17.12
CA VAL A 12 -16.55 -51.23 17.37
C VAL A 12 -15.32 -51.59 16.54
N LEU A 13 -14.88 -50.68 15.68
CA LEU A 13 -13.55 -50.68 15.08
C LEU A 13 -12.89 -49.35 15.46
N ILE A 14 -12.22 -49.36 16.59
CA ILE A 14 -11.27 -48.30 17.00
C ILE A 14 -10.05 -48.47 16.10
N THR A 15 -9.97 -47.67 15.03
CA THR A 15 -8.72 -47.45 14.31
C THR A 15 -8.08 -46.20 14.88
N LEU A 16 -7.16 -46.38 15.83
CA LEU A 16 -6.33 -45.31 16.36
C LEU A 16 -5.28 -44.94 15.30
N LEU A 17 -5.66 -44.14 14.31
CA LEU A 17 -4.70 -43.46 13.42
C LEU A 17 -4.14 -42.28 14.20
N LEU A 18 -2.89 -42.40 14.67
CA LEU A 18 -2.06 -41.23 14.96
C LEU A 18 -1.84 -40.48 13.63
N ALA A 19 -2.79 -39.63 13.27
CA ALA A 19 -2.58 -38.63 12.25
C ALA A 19 -1.58 -37.63 12.82
N GLY A 20 -0.31 -37.77 12.43
CA GLY A 20 0.67 -36.72 12.62
C GLY A 20 0.10 -35.43 12.03
N ALA A 21 0.03 -34.38 12.86
CA ALA A 21 -0.38 -33.07 12.40
C ALA A 21 0.64 -32.59 11.36
N VAL A 22 0.37 -32.82 10.08
CA VAL A 22 0.97 -32.02 9.01
C VAL A 22 0.44 -30.62 9.25
N SER A 23 1.23 -29.83 9.96
CA SER A 23 1.08 -28.39 9.97
C SER A 23 1.42 -27.93 8.57
N ALA A 24 0.40 -27.93 7.69
CA ALA A 24 0.46 -27.14 6.48
C ALA A 24 0.54 -25.70 6.97
N SER A 25 1.75 -25.16 7.05
CA SER A 25 2.00 -23.73 7.04
C SER A 25 1.50 -23.22 5.70
N GLY A 26 0.18 -23.10 5.56
CA GLY A 26 -0.44 -22.35 4.50
C GLY A 26 0.07 -20.94 4.69
N GLY A 27 1.11 -20.59 3.94
CA GLY A 27 1.48 -19.20 3.74
C GLY A 27 0.21 -18.55 3.23
N ALA A 28 -0.49 -17.86 4.13
CA ALA A 28 -1.69 -17.15 3.78
C ALA A 28 -1.29 -16.30 2.58
N ALA A 29 -1.90 -16.58 1.42
CA ALA A 29 -1.78 -15.69 0.29
C ALA A 29 -2.14 -14.33 0.85
N ARG A 30 -1.15 -13.45 0.99
CA ARG A 30 -1.38 -12.08 1.42
C ARG A 30 -2.28 -11.55 0.34
N ASN A 31 -3.57 -11.47 0.64
CA ASN A 31 -4.53 -10.87 -0.25
C ASN A 31 -3.99 -9.46 -0.46
N LEU A 32 -3.49 -9.19 -1.66
CA LEU A 32 -2.86 -7.92 -2.01
C LEU A 32 -4.01 -6.93 -2.14
N GLN A 33 -4.55 -6.51 -1.00
CA GLN A 33 -5.54 -5.46 -0.96
C GLN A 33 -4.80 -4.19 -1.31
N GLN A 34 -4.97 -3.76 -2.56
CA GLN A 34 -4.61 -2.43 -3.00
C GLN A 34 -5.42 -1.45 -2.14
N SER A 35 -4.77 -0.99 -1.08
CA SER A 35 -5.31 -0.12 -0.04
C SER A 35 -4.70 1.27 -0.15
N PHE A 36 -4.16 1.58 -1.34
CA PHE A 36 -3.45 2.79 -1.65
C PHE A 36 -3.67 3.15 -3.11
N ASP A 37 -3.97 4.41 -3.35
CA ASP A 37 -4.13 5.00 -4.67
C ASP A 37 -3.16 6.17 -4.82
N MET A 38 -2.52 6.22 -5.99
CA MET A 38 -1.51 7.20 -6.35
C MET A 38 -1.91 7.83 -7.68
N GLN A 39 -2.08 9.15 -7.68
CA GLN A 39 -2.59 9.88 -8.84
C GLN A 39 -1.87 11.20 -9.04
N VAL A 40 -1.65 11.58 -10.30
CA VAL A 40 -1.24 12.93 -10.69
C VAL A 40 -2.47 13.56 -11.36
N PRO A 41 -3.30 14.32 -10.64
CA PRO A 41 -4.60 14.76 -11.16
C PRO A 41 -4.49 15.87 -12.20
N VAL A 42 -3.39 16.62 -12.21
CA VAL A 42 -3.14 17.73 -13.14
C VAL A 42 -1.86 17.44 -13.93
N PRO A 43 -1.87 17.57 -15.27
CA PRO A 43 -0.64 17.47 -16.06
C PRO A 43 0.42 18.46 -15.57
N PRO A 44 1.71 18.07 -15.60
CA PRO A 44 2.78 18.93 -15.12
C PRO A 44 2.84 20.23 -15.91
N SER A 45 3.09 21.32 -15.20
CA SER A 45 3.34 22.62 -15.80
C SER A 45 4.84 22.89 -15.81
N SER A 46 5.35 23.39 -16.94
CA SER A 46 6.71 23.91 -17.02
C SER A 46 6.73 25.34 -16.51
N VAL A 47 7.51 25.59 -15.46
CA VAL A 47 7.66 26.91 -14.84
C VAL A 47 9.14 27.33 -14.80
N PRO A 48 9.47 28.61 -15.01
CA PRO A 48 10.85 29.07 -14.92
C PRO A 48 11.24 29.28 -13.45
N VAL A 49 12.28 28.57 -12.99
CA VAL A 49 12.90 28.74 -11.67
C VAL A 49 14.37 29.08 -11.89
N ASN A 50 14.81 30.25 -11.42
CA ASN A 50 16.17 30.76 -11.65
C ASN A 50 16.60 30.74 -13.14
N GLY A 51 15.65 30.97 -14.06
CA GLY A 51 15.90 30.97 -15.50
C GLY A 51 16.01 29.58 -16.15
N ARG A 52 15.76 28.49 -15.39
CA ARG A 52 15.70 27.11 -15.91
C ARG A 52 14.27 26.60 -15.89
N PRO A 53 13.81 25.88 -16.93
CA PRO A 53 12.50 25.24 -16.89
C PRO A 53 12.51 24.11 -15.85
N GLN A 54 11.49 24.08 -15.01
CA GLN A 54 11.21 23.00 -14.08
C GLN A 54 9.79 22.49 -14.28
N LEU A 55 9.60 21.18 -14.17
CA LEU A 55 8.29 20.53 -14.17
C LEU A 55 7.82 20.38 -12.73
N VAL A 56 6.67 20.96 -12.43
CA VAL A 56 6.03 20.84 -11.11
C VAL A 56 4.87 19.84 -11.15
N TYR A 57 4.82 18.95 -10.16
CA TYR A 57 3.79 17.92 -10.02
C TYR A 57 3.14 17.96 -8.64
N GLU A 58 1.85 17.63 -8.61
CA GLU A 58 1.14 17.25 -7.39
C GLU A 58 0.82 15.77 -7.46
N LEU A 59 1.42 14.99 -6.56
CA LEU A 59 1.16 13.57 -6.41
C LEU A 59 0.19 13.34 -5.26
N HIS A 60 -1.02 12.89 -5.56
CA HIS A 60 -2.04 12.58 -4.58
C HIS A 60 -1.93 11.13 -4.13
N LEU A 61 -1.77 10.95 -2.82
CA LEU A 61 -1.64 9.65 -2.16
C LEU A 61 -2.86 9.44 -1.26
N THR A 62 -3.74 8.50 -1.59
CA THR A 62 -4.95 8.21 -0.82
C THR A 62 -4.84 6.84 -0.15
N SER A 63 -4.99 6.78 1.17
CA SER A 63 -5.00 5.52 1.93
C SER A 63 -6.43 5.02 2.10
N PHE A 64 -6.68 3.79 1.66
CA PHE A 64 -7.88 3.00 1.96
C PHE A 64 -7.59 1.88 2.97
N ALA A 65 -6.39 1.86 3.54
CA ALA A 65 -5.99 0.89 4.54
C ALA A 65 -6.70 1.17 5.88
N PRO A 66 -7.00 0.12 6.67
CA PRO A 66 -7.55 0.29 8.03
C PRO A 66 -6.51 0.77 9.05
N GLN A 67 -5.23 0.76 8.68
CA GLN A 67 -4.09 1.18 9.51
C GLN A 67 -3.29 2.27 8.78
N PRO A 68 -2.57 3.15 9.51
CA PRO A 68 -1.70 4.13 8.89
C PRO A 68 -0.65 3.50 7.98
N LEU A 69 -0.42 4.14 6.82
CA LEU A 69 0.66 3.78 5.91
C LEU A 69 1.80 4.79 6.09
N HIS A 70 3.01 4.31 6.37
CA HIS A 70 4.18 5.16 6.44
C HIS A 70 4.89 5.21 5.09
N LEU A 71 5.01 6.40 4.53
CA LEU A 71 5.76 6.64 3.31
C LEU A 71 7.26 6.60 3.60
N GLN A 72 7.96 5.61 3.04
CA GLN A 72 9.39 5.38 3.30
C GLN A 72 10.31 6.05 2.26
N GLY A 73 9.79 6.29 1.07
CA GLY A 73 10.56 6.79 -0.05
C GLY A 73 9.69 7.06 -1.27
N LEU A 74 10.22 7.87 -2.15
CA LEU A 74 9.65 8.10 -3.47
C LEU A 74 10.78 8.09 -4.51
N THR A 75 10.63 7.23 -5.50
CA THR A 75 11.56 7.13 -6.63
C THR A 75 10.80 7.49 -7.90
N VAL A 76 11.32 8.46 -8.64
CA VAL A 76 10.80 8.84 -9.95
C VAL A 76 11.72 8.24 -11.01
N LEU A 77 11.13 7.51 -11.96
CA LEU A 77 11.86 6.84 -13.02
C LEU A 77 11.52 7.44 -14.38
N ASP A 78 12.51 7.49 -15.26
CA ASP A 78 12.30 7.72 -16.68
C ASP A 78 11.58 6.50 -17.28
N PRO A 79 10.43 6.67 -17.94
CA PRO A 79 9.62 5.55 -18.40
C PRO A 79 10.24 4.79 -19.58
N GLN A 80 11.19 5.39 -20.31
CA GLN A 80 11.85 4.76 -21.46
C GLN A 80 13.09 3.99 -21.03
N THR A 81 13.87 4.55 -20.10
CA THR A 81 15.18 4.02 -19.72
C THR A 81 15.18 3.31 -18.36
N ASN A 82 14.11 3.45 -17.56
CA ASN A 82 14.05 3.06 -16.14
C ASN A 82 15.14 3.68 -15.27
N LYS A 83 15.80 4.75 -15.74
CA LYS A 83 16.79 5.48 -14.95
C LYS A 83 16.08 6.30 -13.89
N THR A 84 16.64 6.34 -12.68
CA THR A 84 16.19 7.24 -11.62
C THR A 84 16.39 8.70 -12.02
N ILE A 85 15.28 9.45 -12.09
CA ILE A 85 15.24 10.90 -12.28
C ILE A 85 15.39 11.60 -10.92
N ALA A 86 14.68 11.11 -9.91
CA ALA A 86 14.72 11.65 -8.55
C ALA A 86 14.47 10.54 -7.53
N GLU A 87 15.03 10.70 -6.34
CA GLU A 87 14.86 9.79 -5.21
C GLU A 87 14.79 10.62 -3.92
N LEU A 88 13.73 10.43 -3.14
CA LEU A 88 13.44 11.20 -1.93
C LEU A 88 13.23 10.24 -0.75
N HIS A 89 13.94 10.50 0.34
CA HIS A 89 13.83 9.76 1.61
C HIS A 89 14.02 10.69 2.80
N GLY A 90 13.58 10.25 3.98
CA GLY A 90 13.78 10.98 5.24
C GLY A 90 13.31 12.43 5.14
N ASP A 91 14.11 13.35 5.63
CA ASP A 91 13.78 14.79 5.68
C ASP A 91 13.47 15.39 4.31
N ALA A 92 14.16 14.94 3.26
CA ALA A 92 13.91 15.42 1.90
C ALA A 92 12.52 15.02 1.41
N LEU A 93 12.00 13.87 1.83
CA LEU A 93 10.63 13.47 1.55
C LEU A 93 9.63 14.20 2.44
N THR A 94 9.93 14.32 3.74
CA THR A 94 9.08 15.03 4.70
C THR A 94 8.80 16.47 4.25
N GLN A 95 9.80 17.17 3.74
CA GLN A 95 9.66 18.55 3.24
C GLN A 95 8.76 18.70 2.01
N GLN A 96 8.56 17.61 1.25
CA GLN A 96 7.74 17.61 0.04
C GLN A 96 6.30 17.14 0.28
N VAL A 97 6.02 16.57 1.45
CA VAL A 97 4.72 15.98 1.78
C VAL A 97 3.87 17.00 2.54
N ALA A 98 2.66 17.24 2.08
CA ALA A 98 1.63 17.95 2.81
C ALA A 98 0.43 17.03 3.09
N GLN A 99 -0.21 17.21 4.24
CA GLN A 99 -1.49 16.56 4.55
C GLN A 99 -2.57 17.63 4.70
N PRO A 100 -3.40 17.85 3.65
CA PRO A 100 -4.47 18.85 3.71
C PRO A 100 -5.41 18.61 4.89
N GLY A 101 -5.61 19.63 5.73
CA GLY A 101 -6.49 19.56 6.90
C GLY A 101 -5.85 18.99 8.17
N ALA A 102 -4.56 18.61 8.17
CA ALA A 102 -3.85 18.27 9.39
C ALA A 102 -3.61 19.54 10.23
N ALA A 103 -4.11 19.54 11.47
CA ALA A 103 -4.20 20.74 12.30
C ALA A 103 -2.95 21.08 13.13
N SER A 104 -1.81 20.37 12.99
CA SER A 104 -0.63 20.68 13.80
C SER A 104 0.70 20.30 13.15
N ALA A 105 1.76 21.01 13.55
CA ALA A 105 3.15 20.77 13.17
C ALA A 105 3.79 19.54 13.85
N ASP A 106 3.07 18.86 14.76
CA ASP A 106 3.57 17.72 15.55
C ASP A 106 3.06 16.36 15.03
N VAL A 107 2.52 16.33 13.81
CA VAL A 107 2.05 15.11 13.14
C VAL A 107 3.21 14.52 12.33
N ASP A 108 3.43 13.21 12.44
CA ASP A 108 4.31 12.49 11.51
C ASP A 108 3.74 12.64 10.08
N GLN A 109 4.36 13.53 9.31
CA GLN A 109 3.91 13.92 7.98
C GLN A 109 3.95 12.74 6.99
N LEU A 110 4.82 11.77 7.24
CA LEU A 110 4.97 10.57 6.42
C LEU A 110 3.96 9.47 6.79
N ALA A 111 3.25 9.60 7.91
CA ALA A 111 2.17 8.70 8.31
C ALA A 111 0.84 9.11 7.69
N ILE A 112 0.41 8.42 6.64
CA ILE A 112 -0.90 8.63 6.02
C ILE A 112 -1.94 7.81 6.79
N ALA A 113 -2.76 8.49 7.58
CA ALA A 113 -3.79 7.85 8.39
C ALA A 113 -4.83 7.07 7.53
N ALA A 114 -5.56 6.17 8.17
CA ALA A 114 -6.63 5.41 7.51
C ALA A 114 -7.69 6.35 6.92
N GLY A 115 -8.01 6.19 5.64
CA GLY A 115 -8.96 7.04 4.92
C GLY A 115 -8.45 8.45 4.59
N ALA A 116 -7.21 8.79 4.93
CA ALA A 116 -6.63 10.10 4.70
C ALA A 116 -5.94 10.22 3.34
N ARG A 117 -5.61 11.47 2.99
CA ARG A 117 -4.84 11.82 1.79
C ARG A 117 -3.63 12.65 2.15
N ALA A 118 -2.50 12.33 1.52
CA ALA A 118 -1.33 13.19 1.46
C ALA A 118 -1.11 13.69 0.02
N VAL A 119 -0.43 14.82 -0.12
CA VAL A 119 0.00 15.38 -1.40
C VAL A 119 1.51 15.50 -1.35
N VAL A 120 2.22 14.97 -2.35
CA VAL A 120 3.66 15.19 -2.52
C VAL A 120 3.86 16.19 -3.65
N TYR A 121 4.56 17.27 -3.37
CA TYR A 121 4.97 18.26 -4.36
C TYR A 121 6.32 17.83 -4.94
N LEU A 122 6.44 17.80 -6.27
CA LEU A 122 7.70 17.42 -6.92
C LEU A 122 8.12 18.50 -7.89
N GLU A 123 9.40 18.84 -7.84
CA GLU A 123 10.08 19.72 -8.78
C GLU A 123 11.13 18.90 -9.50
N LEU A 124 10.97 18.72 -10.81
CA LEU A 124 11.86 17.92 -11.64
C LEU A 124 12.45 18.77 -12.77
N GLU A 125 13.70 18.52 -13.13
CA GLU A 125 14.24 19.04 -14.38
C GLU A 125 13.68 18.22 -15.56
N PRO A 126 13.33 18.85 -16.70
CA PRO A 126 12.91 18.12 -17.89
C PRO A 126 13.98 17.11 -18.33
N CYS A 127 13.58 15.89 -18.67
CA CYS A 127 14.47 14.95 -19.35
C CYS A 127 14.80 15.49 -20.75
N GLU A 128 16.09 15.58 -21.08
CA GLU A 128 16.58 15.91 -22.43
C GLU A 128 16.41 14.75 -23.42
#